data_AF-A0A1C6EV73-F1
#
_entry.id   AF-A0A1C6EV73-F1
#
_cell.length_a   1.000
_cell.length_b   1.000
_cell.length_c   1.000
_cell.angle_alpha   90.00
_cell.angle_beta   90.00
_cell.angle_gamma   90.00
#
_symmetry.space_group_name_H-M   'P 1'
#
loop_
_entity.id
_entity.type
_entity.pdbx_description
1 polymer ?
#
loop_
_entity_poly.entity_id
_entity_poly.type
_entity_poly.pdbx_seq_one_letter_code
_entity_poly.pdbx_strand_id
1 'polypeptide(L)'
;MIHDLMYIELKTGYSDDGPAWIGYVKTSKSKKTIYFNNHAFQKYNGNYSNYVDIENGDEYWISGLKKKESNRHWDGHGKIMIDCRAVKEYLSLIGEKALPLNLFEVTDIEDKFPIERVKRMLNPKITNIDNFQCP
;
A
#
# COMPACT_ATOMS: atom_id res chain seq x y z
N MET A 1 -9.25 8.08 -13.55
CA MET A 1 -8.47 7.19 -12.67
C MET A 1 -9.31 7.03 -11.42
N ILE A 2 -9.61 5.80 -11.03
CA ILE A 2 -10.32 5.54 -9.77
C ILE A 2 -9.21 5.38 -8.74
N HIS A 3 -9.22 6.22 -7.71
CA HIS A 3 -8.40 6.01 -6.53
C HIS A 3 -9.27 5.24 -5.55
N ASP A 4 -8.89 4.00 -5.27
CA ASP A 4 -9.60 3.17 -4.30
C ASP A 4 -9.08 3.52 -2.91
N LEU A 5 -9.96 3.67 -1.93
CA LEU A 5 -9.57 3.85 -0.54
C LEU A 5 -9.30 2.47 0.08
N MET A 6 -8.08 2.23 0.53
CA MET A 6 -7.64 0.92 1.02
C MET A 6 -6.97 1.00 2.38
N TYR A 7 -6.91 -0.16 3.05
CA TYR A 7 -6.08 -0.42 4.21
C TYR A 7 -4.77 -1.08 3.78
N ILE A 8 -3.65 -0.61 4.31
CA ILE A 8 -2.29 -1.07 4.01
C ILE A 8 -1.57 -1.27 5.34
N GLU A 9 -0.93 -2.41 5.56
CA GLU A 9 -0.16 -2.71 6.78
C GLU A 9 1.15 -3.39 6.41
N LEU A 10 2.26 -2.89 6.93
CA LEU A 10 3.58 -3.53 6.80
C LEU A 10 3.64 -4.76 7.71
N LYS A 11 3.98 -5.92 7.16
CA LYS A 11 4.13 -7.17 7.90
C LYS A 11 5.58 -7.52 8.18
N THR A 12 6.51 -7.17 7.29
CA THR A 12 7.94 -7.49 7.49
C THR A 12 8.47 -6.88 8.78
N GLY A 13 9.02 -7.73 9.66
CA GLY A 13 9.61 -7.30 10.93
C GLY A 13 8.59 -7.03 12.04
N TYR A 14 7.30 -7.32 11.83
CA TYR A 14 6.24 -7.08 12.81
C TYR A 14 5.34 -8.31 12.99
N SER A 15 4.84 -8.50 14.21
CA SER A 15 3.88 -9.54 14.57
C SER A 15 2.49 -8.91 14.72
N ASP A 16 1.89 -8.47 13.61
CA ASP A 16 0.58 -7.78 13.55
C ASP A 16 0.52 -6.32 14.08
N ASP A 17 1.66 -5.79 14.54
CA ASP A 17 1.81 -4.42 15.07
C ASP A 17 2.51 -3.46 14.10
N GLY A 18 2.63 -3.84 12.83
CA GLY A 18 3.37 -3.03 11.87
C GLY A 18 2.66 -1.74 11.53
N PRO A 19 3.39 -0.69 11.08
CA PRO A 19 2.79 0.55 10.60
C PRO A 19 1.65 0.28 9.61
N ALA A 20 0.52 0.97 9.79
CA ALA A 20 -0.63 0.81 8.93
C ALA A 20 -1.27 2.13 8.55
N TRP A 21 -1.91 2.10 7.38
CA TRP A 21 -2.48 3.26 6.73
C TRP A 21 -3.88 2.97 6.21
N ILE A 22 -4.70 4.02 6.20
CA ILE A 22 -5.90 4.12 5.37
C ILE A 22 -5.67 5.29 4.41
N GLY A 23 -5.61 5.00 3.11
CA GLY A 23 -5.33 6.02 2.12
C GLY A 23 -5.71 5.62 0.70
N TYR A 24 -5.75 6.63 -0.16
CA TYR A 24 -6.10 6.46 -1.57
C TYR A 24 -4.94 5.81 -2.32
N VAL A 25 -5.25 4.72 -3.02
CA VAL A 25 -4.27 3.99 -3.82
C VAL A 25 -4.54 4.18 -5.30
N LYS A 26 -3.49 4.08 -6.10
CA LYS A 26 -3.60 4.02 -7.56
C LYS A 26 -3.31 2.60 -8.03
N THR A 27 -4.16 2.05 -8.89
CA THR A 27 -3.91 0.75 -9.52
C THR A 27 -3.36 0.91 -10.93
N SER A 28 -2.49 0.01 -11.37
CA SER A 28 -2.10 -0.10 -12.78
C SER A 28 -3.32 -0.41 -13.67
N LYS A 29 -3.21 -0.18 -14.99
CA LYS A 29 -4.31 -0.46 -15.94
C LYS A 29 -4.80 -1.92 -15.88
N SER A 30 -3.90 -2.86 -15.62
CA SER A 30 -4.20 -4.28 -15.46
C SER A 30 -4.64 -4.67 -14.03
N LYS A 31 -4.67 -3.71 -13.10
CA LYS A 31 -4.92 -3.90 -11.66
C LYS A 31 -3.96 -4.85 -10.96
N LYS A 32 -2.83 -5.19 -11.59
CA LYS A 32 -1.81 -6.09 -11.01
C LYS A 32 -0.85 -5.40 -10.03
N THR A 33 -0.79 -4.08 -10.07
CA THR A 33 0.13 -3.27 -9.24
C THR A 33 -0.67 -2.20 -8.53
N ILE A 34 -0.43 -2.06 -7.23
CA ILE A 34 -0.96 -0.98 -6.41
C ILE A 34 0.18 0.00 -6.13
N TYR A 35 -0.07 1.29 -6.23
CA TYR A 35 0.85 2.36 -5.88
C TYR A 35 0.27 3.16 -4.74
N PHE A 36 1.07 3.36 -3.69
CA PHE A 36 0.67 4.13 -2.52
C PHE A 36 1.93 4.65 -1.82
N ASN A 37 1.91 5.92 -1.40
CA ASN A 37 2.95 6.53 -0.58
C ASN A 37 4.40 6.30 -1.07
N ASN A 38 4.67 6.52 -2.35
CA ASN A 38 5.97 6.29 -3.01
C ASN A 38 6.43 4.82 -3.08
N HIS A 39 5.53 3.87 -2.87
CA HIS A 39 5.76 2.44 -2.99
C HIS A 39 4.94 1.82 -4.13
N ALA A 40 5.34 0.64 -4.56
CA ALA A 40 4.62 -0.15 -5.55
C ALA A 40 4.56 -1.61 -5.14
N PHE A 41 3.35 -2.15 -5.10
CA PHE A 41 3.06 -3.46 -4.56
C PHE A 41 2.54 -4.38 -5.66
N GLN A 42 2.99 -5.63 -5.66
CA GLN A 42 2.44 -6.69 -6.48
C GLN A 42 1.88 -7.80 -5.61
N LYS A 43 0.91 -8.53 -6.16
CA LYS A 43 0.28 -9.63 -5.44
C LYS A 43 1.31 -10.70 -5.08
N TYR A 44 1.27 -11.15 -3.84
CA TYR A 44 2.20 -12.14 -3.28
C TYR A 44 1.41 -13.12 -2.42
N ASN A 45 1.88 -14.37 -2.34
CA ASN A 45 1.27 -15.40 -1.49
C ASN A 45 2.20 -15.68 -0.31
N GLY A 46 2.24 -14.78 0.66
CA GLY A 46 2.97 -14.97 1.91
C GLY A 46 2.12 -15.68 2.96
N ASN A 47 2.74 -16.04 4.08
CA ASN A 47 2.03 -16.71 5.18
C ASN A 47 1.02 -15.76 5.87
N TYR A 48 1.39 -14.49 6.03
CA TYR A 48 0.61 -13.47 6.74
C TYR A 48 0.45 -12.17 5.92
N SER A 49 0.80 -12.22 4.64
CA SER A 49 0.84 -11.10 3.72
C SER A 49 0.24 -11.49 2.37
N ASN A 50 -0.29 -10.51 1.64
CA ASN A 50 -0.90 -10.73 0.32
C ASN A 50 -0.31 -9.84 -0.78
N TYR A 51 0.63 -8.97 -0.43
CA TYR A 51 1.41 -8.14 -1.34
C TYR A 51 2.87 -8.08 -0.90
N VAL A 52 3.74 -7.79 -1.85
CA VAL A 52 5.15 -7.46 -1.62
C VAL A 52 5.49 -6.16 -2.33
N ASP A 53 6.30 -5.32 -1.70
CA ASP A 53 6.89 -4.15 -2.34
C ASP A 53 7.94 -4.59 -3.37
N ILE A 54 7.82 -4.05 -4.58
CA ILE A 54 8.63 -4.44 -5.73
C ILE A 54 10.10 -4.03 -5.59
N GLU A 55 10.38 -2.96 -4.86
CA GLU A 55 11.71 -2.36 -4.77
C GLU A 55 12.53 -2.94 -3.61
N ASN A 56 11.91 -3.16 -2.44
CA ASN A 56 12.65 -3.60 -1.24
C ASN A 56 12.30 -5.01 -0.74
N GLY A 57 11.24 -5.65 -1.28
CA GLY A 57 10.84 -6.99 -0.88
C GLY A 57 10.06 -7.07 0.44
N ASP A 58 9.70 -5.95 1.05
CA ASP A 58 8.86 -5.93 2.25
C ASP A 58 7.47 -6.47 1.94
N GLU A 59 6.94 -7.27 2.86
CA GLU A 59 5.65 -7.91 2.77
C GLU A 59 4.56 -7.05 3.42
N TYR A 60 3.42 -6.96 2.77
CA TYR A 60 2.30 -6.13 3.19
C TYR A 60 0.98 -6.91 3.19
N TRP A 61 0.10 -6.50 4.10
CA TRP A 61 -1.32 -6.80 4.03
C TRP A 61 -2.06 -5.61 3.44
N ILE A 62 -2.69 -5.79 2.28
CA ILE A 62 -3.48 -4.76 1.60
C ILE A 62 -4.88 -5.28 1.34
N SER A 63 -5.89 -4.55 1.80
CA SER A 63 -7.30 -4.89 1.60
C SER A 63 -8.16 -3.66 1.41
N GLY A 64 -9.41 -3.86 0.96
CA GLY A 64 -10.42 -2.81 1.09
C GLY A 64 -10.70 -2.46 2.56
N LEU A 65 -11.43 -1.37 2.76
CA LEU A 65 -11.89 -0.98 4.08
C LEU A 65 -12.94 -1.96 4.61
N LYS A 66 -12.87 -2.27 5.90
CA LYS A 66 -13.84 -3.10 6.60
C LYS A 66 -14.73 -2.23 7.47
N LYS A 67 -15.95 -2.72 7.72
CA LYS A 67 -16.87 -2.08 8.68
C LYS A 67 -16.41 -2.37 10.11
N LYS A 68 -16.86 -1.55 11.06
CA LYS A 68 -16.63 -1.71 12.50
C LYS A 68 -15.16 -1.73 12.91
N GLU A 69 -14.31 -0.95 12.24
CA GLU A 69 -12.89 -0.74 12.63
C GLU A 69 -12.04 -2.03 12.69
N SER A 70 -12.46 -3.10 12.01
CA SER A 70 -11.83 -4.43 12.05
C SER A 70 -10.70 -4.63 11.02
N ASN A 71 -10.12 -3.54 10.53
CA ASN A 71 -9.10 -3.58 9.50
C ASN A 71 -7.78 -4.18 10.01
N ARG A 72 -7.28 -3.72 11.15
CA ARG A 72 -6.14 -4.30 11.85
C ARG A 72 -6.53 -5.63 12.50
N HIS A 73 -5.56 -6.53 12.61
CA HIS A 73 -5.73 -7.80 13.32
C HIS A 73 -6.16 -7.57 14.78
N TRP A 74 -6.91 -8.50 15.38
CA TRP A 74 -7.47 -8.31 16.73
C TRP A 74 -6.39 -8.24 17.82
N ASP A 75 -5.25 -8.88 17.59
CA ASP A 75 -4.06 -8.83 18.45
C ASP A 75 -3.07 -7.74 18.01
N GLY A 76 -3.41 -6.99 16.96
CA GLY A 76 -2.58 -5.90 16.45
C GLY A 76 -2.77 -4.62 17.26
N HIS A 77 -1.67 -3.90 17.45
CA HIS A 77 -1.57 -2.68 18.23
C HIS A 77 -1.12 -1.50 17.37
N GLY A 78 -1.01 -0.33 18.02
CA GLY A 78 -0.60 0.92 17.39
C GLY A 78 -1.73 1.64 16.66
N LYS A 79 -1.46 2.90 16.30
CA LYS A 79 -2.43 3.71 15.55
C LYS A 79 -2.41 3.36 14.07
N ILE A 80 -3.52 3.63 13.40
CA ILE A 80 -3.65 3.58 11.95
C ILE A 80 -3.60 5.02 11.44
N MET A 81 -2.68 5.29 10.53
CA MET A 81 -2.52 6.60 9.91
C MET A 81 -3.56 6.76 8.80
N ILE A 82 -4.52 7.67 8.96
CA ILE A 82 -5.55 7.91 7.96
C ILE A 82 -5.27 9.21 7.21
N ASP A 83 -5.38 9.16 5.89
CA ASP A 83 -5.35 10.35 5.04
C ASP A 83 -6.47 11.31 5.45
N CYS A 84 -6.14 12.58 5.68
CA CYS A 84 -7.08 13.63 6.05
C CYS A 84 -8.26 13.74 5.07
N ARG A 85 -8.02 13.44 3.78
CA ARG A 85 -9.04 13.42 2.71
C ARG A 85 -10.04 12.28 2.89
N ALA A 86 -9.60 11.16 3.46
CA ALA A 86 -10.37 9.93 3.61
C ALA A 86 -11.26 9.91 4.87
N VAL A 87 -11.02 10.78 5.85
CA VAL A 87 -11.71 10.77 7.16
C VAL A 87 -13.23 10.77 6.99
N LYS A 88 -13.78 11.64 6.15
CA LYS A 88 -15.24 11.74 5.96
C LYS A 88 -15.83 10.47 5.35
N GLU A 89 -15.16 9.90 4.35
CA GLU A 89 -15.58 8.67 3.67
C GLU A 89 -15.51 7.48 4.63
N TYR A 90 -14.42 7.38 5.40
CA TYR A 90 -14.23 6.33 6.40
C TYR A 90 -15.28 6.38 7.51
N LEU A 91 -15.55 7.56 8.08
CA LEU A 91 -16.61 7.74 9.08
C LEU A 91 -17.98 7.33 8.56
N SER A 92 -18.31 7.68 7.32
CA SER A 92 -19.56 7.25 6.68
C SER A 92 -19.62 5.73 6.48
N LEU A 93 -18.48 5.07 6.25
CA LEU A 93 -18.41 3.61 6.09
C LEU A 93 -18.64 2.88 7.42
N ILE A 94 -18.05 3.38 8.50
CA ILE A 94 -18.16 2.75 9.83
C ILE A 94 -19.43 3.18 10.58
N GLY A 95 -20.08 4.26 10.16
CA GLY A 95 -21.30 4.80 10.78
C GLY A 95 -21.04 5.68 12.00
N GLU A 96 -19.81 6.14 12.18
CA GLU A 96 -19.39 6.93 13.34
C GLU A 96 -19.40 8.43 13.04
N LYS A 97 -19.60 9.24 14.08
CA LYS A 97 -19.63 10.71 13.96
C LYS A 97 -18.24 11.35 14.07
N ALA A 98 -17.32 10.68 14.75
CA ALA A 98 -15.98 11.16 15.01
C ALA A 98 -15.01 9.99 15.01
N LEU A 99 -13.76 10.27 14.62
CA LEU A 99 -12.73 9.25 14.53
C LEU A 99 -12.14 8.98 15.93
N PRO A 100 -12.06 7.73 16.38
CA PRO A 100 -11.44 7.41 17.67
C PRO A 100 -9.93 7.66 17.62
N LEU A 101 -9.49 8.79 18.17
CA LEU A 101 -8.09 9.26 18.12
C LEU A 101 -7.10 8.37 18.91
N ASN A 102 -7.60 7.45 19.72
CA ASN A 102 -6.80 6.39 20.35
C ASN A 102 -6.38 5.33 19.33
N LEU A 103 -7.18 5.09 18.28
CA LEU A 103 -6.91 4.11 17.23
C LEU A 103 -6.33 4.74 15.97
N PHE A 104 -6.61 6.02 15.72
CA PHE A 104 -6.23 6.68 14.48
C PHE A 104 -5.39 7.93 14.70
N GLU A 105 -4.53 8.19 13.72
CA GLU A 105 -3.79 9.44 13.56
C GLU A 105 -4.10 10.01 12.18
N VAL A 106 -4.55 11.27 12.13
CA VAL A 106 -4.86 11.94 10.86
C VAL A 106 -3.59 12.56 10.30
N THR A 107 -3.24 12.21 9.07
CA THR A 107 -2.04 12.70 8.38
C THR A 107 -2.38 13.16 6.97
N ASP A 108 -1.54 14.03 6.40
CA ASP A 108 -1.56 14.31 4.96
C ASP A 108 -0.73 13.22 4.25
N ILE A 109 -1.33 12.49 3.31
CA ILE A 109 -0.65 11.45 2.52
C ILE A 109 -0.60 11.93 1.08
N GLU A 110 0.60 12.29 0.63
CA GLU A 110 0.80 12.77 -0.73
C GLU A 110 0.65 11.64 -1.75
N ASP A 111 0.02 11.94 -2.89
CA ASP A 111 -0.16 11.02 -4.02
C ASP A 111 1.14 10.84 -4.82
N LYS A 112 2.16 10.29 -4.17
CA LYS A 112 3.45 9.93 -4.78
C LYS A 112 3.37 8.51 -5.33
N PHE A 113 3.39 8.38 -6.66
CA PHE A 113 3.31 7.08 -7.34
C PHE A 113 4.57 6.84 -8.19
N PRO A 114 5.44 5.87 -7.86
CA PRO A 114 6.73 5.67 -8.51
C PRO A 114 6.62 4.92 -9.85
N ILE A 115 5.61 5.23 -10.67
CA ILE A 115 5.23 4.45 -11.85
C ILE A 115 6.40 4.31 -12.84
N GLU A 116 7.04 5.41 -13.21
CA GLU A 116 8.16 5.37 -14.18
C GLU A 116 9.43 4.74 -13.58
N ARG A 117 9.64 4.87 -12.26
CA ARG A 117 10.73 4.18 -11.55
C ARG A 117 10.54 2.67 -11.61
N VAL A 118 9.36 2.19 -11.23
CA VAL A 118 9.01 0.76 -11.19
C VAL A 118 8.97 0.14 -12.58
N LYS A 119 8.45 0.86 -13.59
CA LYS A 119 8.47 0.39 -14.99
C LYS A 119 9.88 0.09 -15.49
N ARG A 120 10.86 0.93 -15.16
CA ARG A 120 12.27 0.72 -15.54
C ARG A 120 12.89 -0.49 -14.86
N MET A 121 12.52 -0.78 -13.62
CA MET A 121 12.99 -1.96 -12.88
C MET A 121 12.43 -3.26 -13.47
N LEU A 122 11.14 -3.27 -13.80
CA LEU A 122 10.48 -4.48 -14.32
C LEU A 122 10.76 -4.73 -15.80
N ASN A 123 11.11 -3.68 -16.56
CA ASN A 123 11.49 -3.78 -17.97
C ASN A 123 12.87 -3.15 -18.16
N PRO A 124 13.95 -3.79 -17.66
CA PRO A 124 15.27 -3.35 -18.03
C PRO A 124 15.33 -3.51 -19.54
N LYS A 125 15.47 -2.40 -20.28
CA LYS A 125 15.80 -2.49 -21.70
C LYS A 125 17.02 -3.40 -21.76
N ILE A 126 16.94 -4.49 -22.51
CA ILE A 126 18.13 -5.24 -22.90
C ILE A 126 18.97 -4.25 -23.70
N THR A 127 19.92 -3.60 -23.04
CA THR A 127 21.01 -2.93 -23.74
C THR A 127 21.89 -4.05 -24.25
N ASN A 128 21.53 -4.61 -25.41
CA ASN A 128 22.47 -5.32 -26.26
C ASN A 128 23.55 -4.31 -26.62
N ILE A 129 24.59 -4.25 -25.80
CA ILE A 129 25.91 -3.86 -26.26
C ILE A 129 26.57 -5.18 -26.63
N ASP A 130 26.15 -5.72 -27.78
CA ASP A 130 26.86 -6.76 -28.48
C ASP A 130 28.19 -6.14 -28.94
N ASN A 131 29.17 -6.13 -28.04
CA ASN A 131 30.58 -5.98 -28.38
C ASN A 131 31.04 -7.25 -29.12
N PHE A 132 30.58 -7.42 -30.35
CA PHE A 132 31.22 -8.29 -31.33
C PHE A 132 32.02 -7.40 -32.28
N GLN A 133 33.18 -6.94 -31.80
CA GLN A 133 34.29 -6.64 -32.69
C GLN A 133 35.07 -7.96 -32.82
N CYS A 134 34.86 -8.70 -33.91
CA CYS A 134 35.78 -9.77 -34.28
C CYS A 134 37.16 -9.17 -34.60
N PRO A 135 38.25 -9.90 -34.32
CA PRO A 135 39.62 -9.48 -34.64
C PRO A 135 39.84 -9.28 -36.14
#